data_AF-A0A522V6Z8-F1
#
_entry.id   AF-A0A522V6Z8-F1
#
_cell.length_a   1.000
_cell.length_b   1.000
_cell.length_c   1.000
_cell.angle_alpha   90.00
_cell.angle_beta   90.00
_cell.angle_gamma   90.00
#
_symmetry.space_group_name_H-M   'P 1'
#
loop_
_entity.id
_entity.type
_entity.pdbx_description
1 polymer ?
#
loop_
_entity_poly.entity_id
_entity_poly.type
_entity_poly.pdbx_seq_one_letter_code
_entity_poly.pdbx_strand_id
1 'polypeptide(L)'
;MNEYIREHYLEAGKIAAVVLKEAGSRIKEDVTLLEVAEYVENRIKDLGGNIAFPCNISINEIASHYTPEDDIPRFKRGDVVKIDIGVHIEGYIADTANTVEVATGHHSKLIKACEEALDNAILSVRDSVQTRTVGKVIEQTIKKHGFIPIKQLTGHSLEQYILHSGMSIPNYGSMFSQKIKKDMVFAIEPFATCGSGNIRYGKQHIYAAVKARTAAHKKISERFGTLPFARRWVPEMNMDDLKGLREYFELIESSGAMVAQSEHTVIVGEGGCEVTTK
;
A
#
# COMPACT_ATOMS: atom_id res chain seq x y z
N MET A 1 22.36 -9.08 -0.95
CA MET A 1 22.19 -7.62 -0.76
C MET A 1 23.38 -7.15 0.05
N ASN A 2 23.94 -5.97 -0.22
CA ASN A 2 25.02 -5.42 0.63
C ASN A 2 24.43 -4.73 1.87
N GLU A 3 25.25 -4.49 2.89
CA GLU A 3 24.77 -3.94 4.16
C GLU A 3 24.16 -2.54 3.99
N TYR A 4 24.80 -1.69 3.18
CA TYR A 4 24.31 -0.34 2.88
C TYR A 4 22.84 -0.34 2.42
N ILE A 5 22.53 -1.15 1.38
CA ILE A 5 21.18 -1.27 0.83
C ILE A 5 20.21 -1.80 1.90
N ARG A 6 20.65 -2.80 2.66
CA ARG A 6 19.83 -3.42 3.70
C ARG A 6 19.48 -2.42 4.81
N GLU A 7 20.45 -1.67 5.31
CA GLU A 7 20.27 -0.64 6.34
C GLU A 7 19.24 0.42 5.89
N HIS A 8 19.28 0.83 4.62
CA HIS A 8 18.32 1.81 4.10
C HIS A 8 16.88 1.28 4.04
N TYR A 9 16.68 0.01 3.68
CA TYR A 9 15.37 -0.62 3.77
C TYR A 9 14.87 -0.75 5.22
N LEU A 10 15.77 -1.07 6.16
CA LEU A 10 15.42 -1.18 7.58
C LEU A 10 15.09 0.19 8.18
N GLU A 11 15.82 1.24 7.82
CA GLU A 11 15.57 2.59 8.29
C GLU A 11 14.26 3.15 7.73
N ALA A 12 14.01 2.99 6.42
CA ALA A 12 12.73 3.32 5.82
C ALA A 12 11.57 2.58 6.51
N GLY A 13 11.74 1.28 6.76
CA GLY A 13 10.73 0.44 7.40
C GLY A 13 10.44 0.83 8.85
N LYS A 14 11.48 1.18 9.62
CA LYS A 14 11.33 1.66 11.00
C LYS A 14 10.54 2.97 11.06
N ILE A 15 10.82 3.90 10.15
CA ILE A 15 10.07 5.17 10.06
C ILE A 15 8.61 4.86 9.70
N ALA A 16 8.38 4.05 8.67
CA ALA A 16 7.04 3.67 8.23
C ALA A 16 6.22 3.01 9.36
N ALA A 17 6.82 2.08 10.12
CA ALA A 17 6.15 1.43 11.25
C ALA A 17 5.71 2.42 12.34
N VAL A 18 6.57 3.37 12.69
CA VAL A 18 6.25 4.43 13.67
C VAL A 18 5.10 5.31 13.16
N VAL A 19 5.21 5.79 11.91
CA VAL A 19 4.22 6.69 11.32
C VAL A 19 2.87 6.02 11.15
N LEU A 20 2.83 4.77 10.64
CA LEU A 20 1.58 4.02 10.46
C LEU A 20 0.85 3.82 11.78
N LYS A 21 1.58 3.47 12.85
CA LYS A 21 1.02 3.31 14.19
C LYS A 21 0.46 4.62 14.74
N GLU A 22 1.22 5.72 14.62
CA GLU A 22 0.77 7.04 15.06
C GLU A 22 -0.47 7.49 14.27
N ALA A 23 -0.48 7.28 12.95
CA ALA A 23 -1.58 7.67 12.08
C ALA A 23 -2.86 6.85 12.34
N GLY A 24 -2.74 5.53 12.54
CA GLY A 24 -3.85 4.69 12.95
C GLY A 24 -4.53 5.17 14.24
N SER A 25 -3.76 5.70 15.19
CA SER A 25 -4.30 6.27 16.44
C SER A 25 -5.02 7.61 16.26
N ARG A 26 -4.83 8.29 15.12
CA ARG A 26 -5.47 9.57 14.78
C ARG A 26 -6.78 9.40 14.02
N ILE A 27 -7.03 8.23 13.44
CA ILE A 27 -8.28 7.92 12.74
C ILE A 27 -9.41 7.80 13.78
N LYS A 28 -10.14 8.91 13.97
CA LYS A 28 -11.23 9.06 14.93
C LYS A 28 -12.37 9.83 14.29
N GLU A 29 -13.58 9.61 14.81
CA GLU A 29 -14.77 10.35 14.40
C GLU A 29 -14.52 11.87 14.39
N ASP A 30 -15.03 12.54 13.37
CA ASP A 30 -14.89 13.98 13.10
C ASP A 30 -13.49 14.49 12.75
N VAL A 31 -12.43 13.67 12.78
CA VAL A 31 -11.11 14.04 12.25
C VAL A 31 -11.17 14.06 10.72
N THR A 32 -10.56 15.06 10.07
CA THR A 32 -10.55 15.14 8.61
C THR A 32 -9.54 14.17 8.03
N LEU A 33 -9.83 13.61 6.84
CA LEU A 33 -8.88 12.72 6.16
C LEU A 33 -7.59 13.48 5.81
N LEU A 34 -7.72 14.73 5.39
CA LEU A 34 -6.59 15.58 5.04
C LEU A 34 -5.65 15.81 6.22
N GLU A 35 -6.18 16.04 7.43
CA GLU A 35 -5.36 16.21 8.64
C GLU A 35 -4.48 14.97 8.91
N VAL A 36 -5.03 13.77 8.72
CA VAL A 36 -4.26 12.52 8.89
C VAL A 36 -3.23 12.33 7.77
N ALA A 37 -3.59 12.62 6.52
CA ALA A 37 -2.68 12.50 5.38
C ALA A 37 -1.48 13.46 5.49
N GLU A 38 -1.74 14.73 5.83
CA GLU A 38 -0.68 15.72 6.05
C GLU A 38 0.18 15.39 7.27
N TYR A 39 -0.44 14.86 8.34
CA TYR A 39 0.33 14.36 9.49
C TYR A 39 1.32 13.28 9.07
N VAL A 40 0.87 12.24 8.36
CA VAL A 40 1.72 11.14 7.87
C VAL A 40 2.89 11.69 7.07
N GLU A 41 2.61 12.54 6.09
CA GLU A 41 3.59 13.03 5.13
C GLU A 41 4.64 13.95 5.76
N ASN A 42 4.23 14.80 6.69
CA ASN A 42 5.15 15.64 7.46
C ASN A 42 5.95 14.79 8.45
N ARG A 43 5.30 13.85 9.14
CA ARG A 43 5.95 13.00 10.13
C ARG A 43 7.03 12.11 9.52
N ILE A 44 6.82 11.59 8.31
CA ILE A 44 7.85 10.85 7.55
C ILE A 44 9.11 11.70 7.39
N LYS A 45 8.96 12.97 6.98
CA LYS A 45 10.08 13.91 6.78
C LYS A 45 10.76 14.29 8.09
N ASP A 46 9.98 14.54 9.14
CA ASP A 46 10.51 14.88 10.47
C ASP A 46 11.39 13.76 11.06
N LEU A 47 11.10 12.51 10.69
CA LEU A 47 11.88 11.34 11.09
C LEU A 47 13.07 11.02 10.16
N GLY A 48 13.34 11.88 9.17
CA GLY A 48 14.46 11.74 8.24
C GLY A 48 14.15 10.90 6.98
N GLY A 49 12.90 10.47 6.81
CA GLY A 49 12.43 9.75 5.62
C GLY A 49 11.98 10.67 4.49
N ASN A 50 11.79 10.10 3.31
CA ASN A 50 11.09 10.74 2.21
C ASN A 50 9.84 9.94 1.83
N ILE A 51 8.88 10.57 1.17
CA ILE A 51 7.59 9.96 0.86
C ILE A 51 7.71 9.17 -0.45
N ALA A 52 7.49 7.85 -0.41
CA ALA A 52 7.58 7.00 -1.59
C ALA A 52 6.33 7.07 -2.47
N PHE A 53 5.17 7.29 -1.85
CA PHE A 53 3.90 7.57 -2.52
C PHE A 53 2.96 8.28 -1.51
N PRO A 54 1.93 9.01 -1.98
CA PRO A 54 1.06 9.79 -1.10
C PRO A 54 0.39 8.95 -0.01
N CYS A 55 0.06 9.54 1.15
CA CYS A 55 -0.72 8.81 2.15
C CYS A 55 -2.08 8.41 1.56
N ASN A 56 -2.32 7.11 1.48
CA ASN A 56 -3.58 6.52 1.01
C ASN A 56 -4.51 6.32 2.22
N ILE A 57 -5.77 6.74 2.12
CA ILE A 57 -6.78 6.62 3.17
C ILE A 57 -8.09 6.12 2.57
N SER A 58 -8.17 4.83 2.30
CA SER A 58 -9.31 4.22 1.60
C SER A 58 -10.39 3.75 2.58
N ILE A 59 -11.62 4.27 2.45
CA ILE A 59 -12.71 4.03 3.39
C ILE A 59 -13.71 3.01 2.83
N ASN A 60 -14.15 2.09 3.69
CA ASN A 60 -15.22 1.12 3.44
C ASN A 60 -14.97 0.24 2.20
N GLU A 61 -15.72 0.44 1.13
CA GLU A 61 -15.64 -0.31 -0.12
C GLU A 61 -14.47 0.08 -1.02
N ILE A 62 -13.89 1.26 -0.82
CA ILE A 62 -12.67 1.66 -1.53
C ILE A 62 -11.55 0.81 -0.96
N ALA A 63 -10.89 -0.01 -1.78
CA ALA A 63 -9.81 -0.92 -1.39
C ALA A 63 -8.46 -0.21 -1.30
N SER A 64 -8.09 0.58 -2.31
CA SER A 64 -6.79 1.28 -2.38
C SER A 64 -6.86 2.53 -3.29
N HIS A 65 -5.78 3.31 -3.31
CA HIS A 65 -5.50 4.47 -4.17
C HIS A 65 -6.32 5.75 -3.93
N TYR A 66 -7.08 5.83 -2.83
CA TYR A 66 -7.66 7.11 -2.41
C TYR A 66 -6.66 7.90 -1.57
N THR A 67 -6.41 9.16 -1.93
CA THR A 67 -5.76 10.15 -1.06
C THR A 67 -6.66 11.40 -1.03
N PRO A 68 -6.84 12.06 0.12
CA PRO A 68 -7.66 13.26 0.19
C PRO A 68 -7.05 14.39 -0.65
N GLU A 69 -7.92 15.18 -1.28
CA GLU A 69 -7.57 16.44 -1.96
C GLU A 69 -8.08 17.63 -1.12
N ASP A 70 -8.94 18.48 -1.67
CA ASP A 70 -9.34 19.76 -1.06
C ASP A 70 -10.70 19.70 -0.33
N ASP A 71 -11.53 18.70 -0.63
CA ASP A 71 -12.77 18.47 0.11
C ASP A 71 -12.44 18.08 1.56
N ILE A 72 -13.33 18.40 2.50
CA ILE A 72 -13.15 18.14 3.95
C ILE A 72 -13.97 16.92 4.39
N PRO A 73 -13.79 15.70 3.82
CA PRO A 73 -14.42 14.53 4.38
C PRO A 73 -13.83 14.28 5.77
N ARG A 74 -14.70 13.87 6.68
CA ARG A 74 -14.36 13.49 8.05
C ARG A 74 -14.68 12.02 8.23
N PHE A 75 -13.88 11.34 9.04
CA PHE A 75 -14.18 9.98 9.44
C PHE A 75 -15.49 9.93 10.22
N LYS A 76 -16.31 8.94 9.92
CA LYS A 76 -17.58 8.67 10.59
C LYS A 76 -17.46 7.44 11.45
N ARG A 77 -18.25 7.39 12.52
CA ARG A 77 -18.42 6.18 13.31
C ARG A 77 -18.82 5.00 12.40
N GLY A 78 -18.08 3.90 12.50
CA GLY A 78 -18.27 2.70 11.69
C GLY A 78 -17.44 2.62 10.42
N ASP A 79 -16.70 3.67 10.04
CA ASP A 79 -15.83 3.61 8.87
C ASP A 79 -14.72 2.56 9.06
N VAL A 80 -14.52 1.73 8.04
CA VAL A 80 -13.41 0.77 7.92
C VAL A 80 -12.33 1.40 7.04
N VAL A 81 -11.31 1.95 7.68
CA VAL A 81 -10.30 2.79 7.06
C VAL A 81 -9.02 1.99 6.85
N LYS A 82 -8.58 1.88 5.60
CA LYS A 82 -7.26 1.36 5.26
C LYS A 82 -6.33 2.55 5.07
N ILE A 83 -5.31 2.63 5.91
CA ILE A 83 -4.25 3.63 5.81
C ILE A 83 -3.00 2.93 5.31
N ASP A 84 -2.45 3.47 4.23
CA ASP A 84 -1.41 2.86 3.42
C ASP A 84 -0.37 3.94 3.09
N ILE A 85 0.88 3.70 3.47
CA ILE A 85 1.94 4.71 3.47
C ILE A 85 3.25 4.15 2.91
N GLY A 86 3.94 4.99 2.16
CA GLY A 86 5.25 4.67 1.58
C GLY A 86 6.34 5.60 2.09
N VAL A 87 7.43 5.02 2.59
CA VAL A 87 8.63 5.73 3.01
C VAL A 87 9.82 5.27 2.17
N HIS A 88 10.77 6.16 1.86
CA HIS A 88 12.05 5.73 1.33
C HIS A 88 13.23 6.50 1.93
N ILE A 89 14.37 5.81 2.01
CA ILE A 89 15.71 6.41 2.21
C ILE A 89 16.48 6.15 0.92
N GLU A 90 16.93 7.21 0.23
CA GLU A 90 17.64 7.13 -1.06
C GLU A 90 16.99 6.25 -2.14
N GLY A 91 15.68 6.07 -2.06
CA GLY A 91 14.87 5.31 -3.02
C GLY A 91 14.65 3.85 -2.61
N TYR A 92 15.22 3.39 -1.49
CA TYR A 92 14.89 2.08 -0.91
C TYR A 92 13.58 2.19 -0.14
N ILE A 93 12.53 1.60 -0.68
CA ILE A 93 11.14 1.81 -0.28
C ILE A 93 10.73 0.83 0.82
N ALA A 94 10.05 1.34 1.83
CA ALA A 94 9.20 0.60 2.73
C ALA A 94 7.74 0.98 2.47
N ASP A 95 6.97 -0.04 2.15
CA ASP A 95 5.53 -0.03 1.88
C ASP A 95 4.80 -0.79 2.99
N THR A 96 3.78 -0.17 3.59
CA THR A 96 3.02 -0.76 4.70
C THR A 96 1.66 -0.10 4.88
N ALA A 97 0.69 -0.93 5.25
CA ALA A 97 -0.69 -0.54 5.43
C ALA A 97 -1.33 -1.32 6.58
N ASN A 98 -2.34 -0.71 7.21
CA ASN A 98 -3.22 -1.41 8.13
C ASN A 98 -4.66 -0.92 7.99
N THR A 99 -5.59 -1.73 8.53
CA THR A 99 -7.01 -1.36 8.61
C THR A 99 -7.40 -1.04 10.03
N VAL A 100 -8.08 0.08 10.23
CA VAL A 100 -8.69 0.47 11.50
C VAL A 100 -10.18 0.70 11.33
N GLU A 101 -10.97 0.46 12.38
CA GLU A 101 -12.40 0.74 12.38
C GLU A 101 -12.72 1.84 13.38
N VAL A 102 -13.53 2.82 12.98
CA VAL A 102 -13.89 3.95 13.82
C VAL A 102 -14.95 3.54 14.85
N ALA A 103 -14.49 3.27 16.07
CA ALA A 103 -15.26 3.19 17.32
C ALA A 103 -16.27 2.02 17.50
N THR A 104 -16.57 1.20 16.50
CA THR A 104 -17.59 0.14 16.61
C THR A 104 -17.05 -1.29 16.76
N GLY A 105 -15.94 -1.63 16.10
CA GLY A 105 -15.33 -2.97 16.14
C GLY A 105 -16.17 -4.09 15.48
N HIS A 106 -17.20 -3.74 14.72
CA HIS A 106 -18.11 -4.68 14.03
C HIS A 106 -17.39 -5.47 12.93
N HIS A 107 -16.32 -4.93 12.35
CA HIS A 107 -15.53 -5.52 11.27
C HIS A 107 -14.22 -6.16 11.76
N SER A 108 -14.05 -6.32 13.07
CA SER A 108 -12.85 -6.95 13.69
C SER A 108 -12.51 -8.33 13.11
N LYS A 109 -13.50 -9.15 12.74
CA LYS A 109 -13.25 -10.45 12.09
C LYS A 109 -12.65 -10.30 10.69
N LEU A 110 -13.11 -9.31 9.91
CA LEU A 110 -12.60 -9.03 8.56
C LEU A 110 -11.16 -8.52 8.63
N ILE A 111 -10.89 -7.59 9.55
CA ILE A 111 -9.55 -7.03 9.79
C ILE A 111 -8.59 -8.16 10.21
N LYS A 112 -8.98 -8.96 11.21
CA LYS A 112 -8.18 -10.10 11.69
C LYS A 112 -7.90 -11.13 10.61
N ALA A 113 -8.85 -11.39 9.71
CA ALA A 113 -8.64 -12.32 8.61
C ALA A 113 -7.53 -11.85 7.66
N CYS A 114 -7.43 -10.53 7.47
CA CYS A 114 -6.40 -9.90 6.66
C CYS A 114 -5.02 -9.93 7.34
N GLU A 115 -4.98 -9.59 8.64
CA GLU A 115 -3.76 -9.65 9.47
C GLU A 115 -3.19 -11.08 9.54
N GLU A 116 -4.04 -12.08 9.82
CA GLU A 116 -3.62 -13.49 9.87
C GLU A 116 -3.16 -14.00 8.50
N ALA A 117 -3.77 -13.51 7.41
CA ALA A 117 -3.34 -13.85 6.07
C ALA A 117 -1.95 -13.28 5.75
N LEU A 118 -1.66 -12.05 6.19
CA LEU A 118 -0.35 -11.43 6.05
C LEU A 118 0.72 -12.22 6.83
N ASP A 119 0.47 -12.49 8.12
CA ASP A 119 1.42 -13.22 8.96
C ASP A 119 1.72 -14.62 8.39
N ASN A 120 0.69 -15.34 7.94
CA ASN A 120 0.87 -16.65 7.31
C ASN A 120 1.60 -16.56 5.96
N ALA A 121 1.34 -15.50 5.17
CA ALA A 121 2.02 -15.26 3.91
C ALA A 121 3.53 -15.01 4.13
N ILE A 122 3.87 -14.16 5.09
CA ILE A 122 5.26 -13.85 5.48
C ILE A 122 5.99 -15.15 5.88
N LEU A 123 5.39 -15.99 6.71
CA LEU A 123 5.98 -17.29 7.12
C LEU A 123 6.22 -18.25 5.94
N SER A 124 5.53 -18.06 4.82
CA SER A 124 5.69 -18.88 3.62
C SER A 124 6.78 -18.38 2.67
N VAL A 125 7.26 -17.14 2.85
CA VAL A 125 8.23 -16.49 1.95
C VAL A 125 9.66 -16.88 2.31
N ARG A 126 10.40 -17.35 1.31
CA ARG A 126 11.84 -17.68 1.37
C ARG A 126 12.37 -17.87 -0.05
N ASP A 127 13.69 -18.01 -0.17
CA ASP A 127 14.31 -18.35 -1.45
C ASP A 127 13.64 -19.56 -2.11
N SER A 128 13.50 -19.49 -3.42
CA SER A 128 12.99 -20.54 -4.27
C SER A 128 11.50 -20.89 -4.14
N VAL A 129 10.76 -20.26 -3.23
CA VAL A 129 9.30 -20.37 -3.17
C VAL A 129 8.66 -19.70 -4.38
N GLN A 130 7.55 -20.27 -4.83
CA GLN A 130 6.75 -19.73 -5.93
C GLN A 130 5.75 -18.70 -5.39
N THR A 131 5.64 -17.55 -6.04
CA THR A 131 4.66 -16.50 -5.69
C THR A 131 3.22 -17.02 -5.57
N ARG A 132 2.79 -17.98 -6.41
CA ARG A 132 1.48 -18.64 -6.28
C ARG A 132 1.28 -19.40 -4.96
N THR A 133 2.36 -19.88 -4.34
CA THR A 133 2.30 -20.58 -3.05
C THR A 133 1.94 -19.60 -1.94
N VAL A 134 2.58 -18.43 -1.94
CA VAL A 134 2.25 -17.33 -1.01
C VAL A 134 0.80 -16.91 -1.21
N GLY A 135 0.37 -16.70 -2.46
CA GLY A 135 -1.03 -16.35 -2.75
C GLY A 135 -2.05 -17.41 -2.36
N LYS A 136 -1.70 -18.69 -2.47
CA LYS A 136 -2.56 -19.78 -1.98
C LYS A 136 -2.72 -19.74 -0.45
N VAL A 137 -1.66 -19.41 0.29
CA VAL A 137 -1.71 -19.23 1.74
C VAL A 137 -2.63 -18.07 2.13
N ILE A 138 -2.52 -16.94 1.41
CA ILE A 138 -3.40 -15.78 1.60
C ILE A 138 -4.86 -16.17 1.37
N GLU A 139 -5.17 -16.75 0.21
CA GLU A 139 -6.55 -17.14 -0.14
C GLU A 139 -7.15 -18.15 0.84
N GLN A 140 -6.37 -19.17 1.25
CA GLN A 140 -6.85 -20.18 2.20
C GLN A 140 -7.13 -19.57 3.57
N THR A 141 -6.28 -18.66 4.03
CA THR A 141 -6.46 -17.99 5.33
C THR A 141 -7.70 -17.11 5.31
N ILE A 142 -7.85 -16.26 4.29
CA ILE A 142 -9.03 -15.37 4.15
C ILE A 142 -10.34 -16.19 4.05
N LYS A 143 -10.35 -17.26 3.24
CA LYS A 143 -11.52 -18.13 3.09
C LYS A 143 -11.89 -18.88 4.36
N LYS A 144 -10.91 -19.28 5.18
CA LYS A 144 -11.15 -19.95 6.46
C LYS A 144 -11.91 -19.07 7.45
N HIS A 145 -11.76 -17.75 7.35
CA HIS A 145 -12.53 -16.77 8.13
C HIS A 145 -13.90 -16.44 7.53
N GLY A 146 -14.26 -17.03 6.39
CA GLY A 146 -15.54 -16.80 5.71
C GLY A 146 -15.56 -15.58 4.79
N PHE A 147 -14.39 -15.03 4.44
CA PHE A 147 -14.25 -13.88 3.56
C PHE A 147 -13.66 -14.28 2.19
N ILE A 148 -13.57 -13.32 1.28
CA ILE A 148 -13.08 -13.52 -0.09
C ILE A 148 -11.87 -12.62 -0.33
N PRO A 149 -10.77 -13.15 -0.91
CA PRO A 149 -9.65 -12.32 -1.34
C PRO A 149 -10.00 -11.51 -2.59
N ILE A 150 -9.50 -10.28 -2.67
CA ILE A 150 -9.63 -9.48 -3.90
C ILE A 150 -8.57 -9.92 -4.91
N LYS A 151 -9.00 -10.54 -6.01
CA LYS A 151 -8.09 -11.20 -6.96
C LYS A 151 -7.31 -10.23 -7.86
N GLN A 152 -7.84 -9.02 -8.05
CA GLN A 152 -7.23 -8.00 -8.92
C GLN A 152 -6.12 -7.20 -8.21
N LEU A 153 -5.98 -7.36 -6.90
CA LEU A 153 -4.94 -6.72 -6.09
C LEU A 153 -3.87 -7.75 -5.73
N THR A 154 -2.61 -7.32 -5.74
CA THR A 154 -1.45 -8.18 -5.56
C THR A 154 -0.33 -7.40 -4.92
N GLY A 155 0.36 -8.00 -3.95
CA GLY A 155 1.67 -7.50 -3.53
C GLY A 155 2.66 -7.45 -4.67
N HIS A 156 3.78 -6.78 -4.47
CA HIS A 156 4.74 -6.53 -5.54
C HIS A 156 6.18 -6.47 -5.04
N SER A 157 7.11 -6.71 -5.97
CA SER A 157 8.52 -6.48 -5.72
C SER A 157 8.85 -4.99 -5.72
N LEU A 158 9.83 -4.63 -4.88
CA LEU A 158 10.37 -3.29 -4.71
C LEU A 158 11.81 -3.24 -5.21
N GLU A 159 12.18 -2.14 -5.87
CA GLU A 159 13.56 -1.80 -6.22
C GLU A 159 13.83 -0.32 -5.93
N GLN A 160 15.09 0.11 -6.01
CA GLN A 160 15.46 1.50 -5.74
C GLN A 160 14.70 2.47 -6.67
N TYR A 161 13.90 3.37 -6.10
CA TYR A 161 12.99 4.31 -6.78
C TYR A 161 11.87 3.67 -7.63
N ILE A 162 11.65 2.36 -7.50
CA ILE A 162 10.67 1.61 -8.28
C ILE A 162 9.74 0.88 -7.32
N LEU A 163 8.56 1.49 -7.08
CA LEU A 163 7.51 0.92 -6.24
C LEU A 163 7.03 -0.44 -6.78
N HIS A 164 6.81 -0.55 -8.09
CA HIS A 164 6.37 -1.79 -8.73
C HIS A 164 7.44 -2.31 -9.69
N SER A 165 8.36 -3.17 -9.23
CA SER A 165 9.50 -3.64 -10.04
C SER A 165 9.20 -4.89 -10.91
N GLY A 166 7.94 -5.32 -10.97
CA GLY A 166 7.45 -6.22 -12.02
C GLY A 166 7.26 -7.69 -11.62
N MET A 167 7.52 -8.07 -10.37
CA MET A 167 7.06 -9.34 -9.80
C MET A 167 5.87 -9.10 -8.88
N SER A 168 4.83 -9.94 -8.98
CA SER A 168 3.62 -9.82 -8.17
C SER A 168 3.41 -11.01 -7.24
N ILE A 169 2.93 -10.75 -6.02
CA ILE A 169 2.46 -11.72 -5.05
C ILE A 169 0.93 -11.72 -5.09
N PRO A 170 0.28 -12.69 -5.74
CA PRO A 170 -1.18 -12.69 -5.87
C PRO A 170 -1.85 -12.92 -4.51
N ASN A 171 -3.06 -12.43 -4.34
CA ASN A 171 -3.90 -12.73 -3.15
C ASN A 171 -4.67 -14.05 -3.28
N TYR A 172 -4.32 -14.88 -4.25
CA TYR A 172 -4.94 -16.17 -4.52
C TYR A 172 -3.97 -17.14 -5.19
N GLY A 173 -4.33 -18.42 -5.23
CA GLY A 173 -3.60 -19.43 -5.99
C GLY A 173 -3.66 -19.14 -7.49
N SER A 174 -2.63 -18.47 -8.03
CA SER A 174 -2.54 -18.12 -9.45
C SER A 174 -1.88 -19.22 -10.29
N MET A 175 -2.28 -19.32 -11.57
CA MET A 175 -1.57 -20.13 -12.57
C MET A 175 -0.25 -19.47 -12.99
N PHE A 176 -0.20 -18.14 -13.00
CA PHE A 176 1.01 -17.37 -13.23
C PHE A 176 1.82 -17.31 -11.94
N SER A 177 3.09 -17.65 -12.03
CA SER A 177 3.97 -17.67 -10.87
C SER A 177 5.40 -17.39 -11.26
N GLN A 178 6.04 -16.52 -10.50
CA GLN A 178 7.48 -16.29 -10.53
C GLN A 178 8.13 -16.96 -9.31
N LYS A 179 9.40 -17.32 -9.45
CA LYS A 179 10.23 -17.89 -8.38
C LYS A 179 10.86 -16.74 -7.58
N ILE A 180 10.54 -16.67 -6.29
CA ILE A 180 11.13 -15.74 -5.34
C ILE A 180 12.62 -16.09 -5.18
N LYS A 181 13.47 -15.08 -5.10
CA LYS A 181 14.92 -15.23 -4.88
C LYS A 181 15.35 -14.50 -3.62
N LYS A 182 16.38 -15.03 -2.96
CA LYS A 182 17.12 -14.34 -1.89
C LYS A 182 17.47 -12.92 -2.32
N ASP A 183 17.46 -12.00 -1.36
CA ASP A 183 17.76 -10.58 -1.48
C ASP A 183 16.73 -9.74 -2.27
N MET A 184 15.63 -10.34 -2.73
CA MET A 184 14.49 -9.58 -3.23
C MET A 184 13.76 -8.88 -2.07
N VAL A 185 13.13 -7.76 -2.36
CA VAL A 185 12.27 -7.03 -1.43
C VAL A 185 10.85 -7.04 -1.98
N PHE A 186 9.88 -7.32 -1.12
CA PHE A 186 8.47 -7.37 -1.49
C PHE A 186 7.62 -6.58 -0.50
N ALA A 187 6.62 -5.89 -1.03
CA ALA A 187 5.42 -5.54 -0.30
C ALA A 187 4.43 -6.71 -0.40
N ILE A 188 3.97 -7.24 0.74
CA ILE A 188 2.98 -8.32 0.80
C ILE A 188 1.70 -7.73 1.38
N GLU A 189 0.65 -7.66 0.56
CA GLU A 189 -0.61 -6.96 0.85
C GLU A 189 -1.84 -7.83 0.54
N PRO A 190 -2.27 -8.69 1.48
CA PRO A 190 -3.61 -9.25 1.46
C PRO A 190 -4.69 -8.16 1.46
N PHE A 191 -5.71 -8.38 0.63
CA PHE A 191 -6.99 -7.67 0.70
C PHE A 191 -8.14 -8.67 0.88
N ALA A 192 -8.94 -8.48 1.93
CA ALA A 192 -10.09 -9.30 2.24
C ALA A 192 -11.39 -8.48 2.11
N THR A 193 -12.46 -9.11 1.64
CA THR A 193 -13.78 -8.51 1.58
C THR A 193 -14.89 -9.51 1.92
N CYS A 194 -16.04 -9.00 2.35
CA CYS A 194 -17.30 -9.74 2.45
C CYS A 194 -18.19 -9.61 1.21
N GLY A 195 -17.68 -9.01 0.13
CA GLY A 195 -18.39 -8.77 -1.13
C GLY A 195 -18.11 -9.79 -2.22
N SER A 196 -17.99 -9.30 -3.45
CA SER A 196 -17.75 -10.11 -4.65
C SER A 196 -16.29 -10.50 -4.86
N GLY A 197 -15.35 -9.74 -4.29
CA GLY A 197 -13.91 -9.90 -4.53
C GLY A 197 -13.41 -9.34 -5.86
N ASN A 198 -14.24 -8.54 -6.56
CA ASN A 198 -13.90 -7.88 -7.82
C ASN A 198 -13.79 -6.37 -7.63
N ILE A 199 -12.92 -5.74 -8.42
CA ILE A 199 -12.66 -4.31 -8.40
C ILE A 199 -13.27 -3.62 -9.63
N ARG A 200 -13.91 -2.48 -9.40
CA ARG A 200 -14.23 -1.45 -10.39
C ARG A 200 -13.37 -0.20 -10.12
N TYR A 201 -13.09 0.58 -11.16
CA TYR A 201 -12.30 1.79 -11.05
C TYR A 201 -13.17 2.98 -10.64
N GLY A 202 -12.66 3.81 -9.73
CA GLY A 202 -13.23 5.09 -9.33
C GLY A 202 -12.50 6.27 -9.98
N LYS A 203 -12.33 7.35 -9.20
CA LYS A 203 -11.57 8.53 -9.64
C LYS A 203 -10.07 8.33 -9.48
N GLN A 204 -9.28 9.09 -10.21
CA GLN A 204 -7.84 9.14 -10.07
C GLN A 204 -7.42 10.35 -9.23
N HIS A 205 -6.53 10.11 -8.27
CA HIS A 205 -5.98 11.13 -7.36
C HIS A 205 -4.44 11.16 -7.35
N ILE A 206 -3.85 10.06 -7.82
CA ILE A 206 -2.41 9.79 -7.73
C ILE A 206 -1.88 9.55 -9.14
N TYR A 207 -0.70 10.12 -9.41
CA TYR A 207 -0.05 10.10 -10.71
C TYR A 207 1.42 9.71 -10.58
N ALA A 208 2.05 9.24 -11.67
CA ALA A 208 3.50 9.06 -11.72
C ALA A 208 4.09 9.43 -13.10
N ALA A 209 5.23 10.11 -13.08
CA ALA A 209 5.96 10.53 -14.28
C ALA A 209 6.95 9.48 -14.79
N VAL A 210 6.44 8.28 -15.10
CA VAL A 210 7.26 7.17 -15.62
C VAL A 210 7.94 7.53 -16.96
N LYS A 211 7.32 8.42 -17.76
CA LYS A 211 7.91 8.96 -19.00
C LYS A 211 7.65 10.46 -19.12
N ALA A 212 8.71 11.26 -19.14
CA ALA A 212 8.60 12.69 -19.37
C ALA A 212 8.44 13.00 -20.88
N ARG A 213 7.27 13.53 -21.26
CA ARG A 213 6.94 13.84 -22.68
C ARG A 213 6.77 15.34 -22.94
N THR A 214 6.33 16.09 -21.94
CA THR A 214 6.08 17.53 -22.01
C THR A 214 7.01 18.29 -21.07
N ALA A 215 7.06 19.62 -21.17
CA ALA A 215 7.79 20.45 -20.20
C ALA A 215 7.24 20.30 -18.78
N ALA A 216 5.91 20.16 -18.63
CA ALA A 216 5.29 19.88 -17.35
C ALA A 216 5.75 18.52 -16.77
N HIS A 217 5.76 17.46 -17.59
CA HIS A 217 6.21 16.14 -17.10
C HIS A 217 7.69 16.16 -16.68
N LYS A 218 8.53 16.97 -17.33
CA LYS A 218 9.94 17.13 -16.92
C LYS A 218 10.04 17.76 -15.54
N LYS A 219 9.30 18.84 -15.27
CA LYS A 219 9.24 19.46 -13.93
C LYS A 219 8.74 18.49 -12.86
N ILE A 220 7.73 17.68 -13.17
CA ILE A 220 7.23 16.64 -12.27
C ILE A 220 8.31 15.59 -12.00
N SER A 221 9.00 15.13 -13.04
CA SER A 221 10.06 14.13 -12.92
C SER A 221 11.29 14.65 -12.17
N GLU A 222 11.64 15.93 -12.31
CA GLU A 222 12.67 16.58 -11.50
C GLU A 222 12.32 16.61 -10.01
N ARG A 223 11.03 16.72 -9.68
CA ARG A 223 10.54 16.81 -8.29
C ARG A 223 10.31 15.45 -7.63
N PHE A 224 9.76 14.47 -8.37
CA PHE A 224 9.30 13.19 -7.81
C PHE A 224 9.99 11.97 -8.44
N GLY A 225 10.85 12.17 -9.44
CA GLY A 225 11.45 11.07 -10.19
C GLY A 225 10.39 10.21 -10.88
N THR A 226 10.44 8.90 -10.59
CA THR A 226 9.47 7.89 -11.03
C THR A 226 8.41 7.56 -9.99
N LEU A 227 8.53 8.12 -8.77
CA LEU A 227 7.65 7.81 -7.66
C LEU A 227 6.26 8.45 -7.83
N PRO A 228 5.19 7.82 -7.31
CA PRO A 228 3.86 8.41 -7.34
C PRO A 228 3.76 9.71 -6.53
N PHE A 229 2.88 10.61 -6.95
CA PHE A 229 2.57 11.86 -6.27
C PHE A 229 1.06 12.15 -6.32
N ALA A 230 0.57 12.90 -5.33
CA ALA A 230 -0.84 13.28 -5.25
C ALA A 230 -1.12 14.54 -6.08
N ARG A 231 -2.33 14.65 -6.63
CA ARG A 231 -2.80 15.87 -7.30
C ARG A 231 -2.61 17.13 -6.45
N ARG A 232 -2.90 17.04 -5.15
CA ARG A 232 -2.77 18.15 -4.19
C ARG A 232 -1.34 18.63 -3.93
N TRP A 233 -0.32 17.84 -4.29
CA TRP A 233 1.07 18.28 -4.15
C TRP A 233 1.53 19.21 -5.26
N VAL A 234 0.76 19.32 -6.35
CA VAL A 234 1.03 20.18 -7.51
C VAL A 234 -0.16 21.10 -7.82
N PRO A 235 -0.62 21.93 -6.85
CA PRO A 235 -1.79 22.79 -7.05
C PRO A 235 -1.64 23.76 -8.24
N GLU A 236 -0.40 24.09 -8.60
CA GLU A 236 -0.05 24.94 -9.74
C GLU A 236 -0.29 24.31 -11.13
N MET A 237 -0.40 22.98 -11.21
CA MET A 237 -0.59 22.26 -12.47
C MET A 237 -2.08 22.05 -12.76
N ASN A 238 -2.46 22.17 -14.04
CA ASN A 238 -3.83 21.89 -14.48
C ASN A 238 -3.97 20.43 -15.00
N MET A 239 -5.19 20.02 -15.38
CA MET A 239 -5.42 18.67 -15.87
C MET A 239 -4.72 18.34 -17.18
N ASP A 240 -4.48 19.32 -18.05
CA ASP A 240 -3.74 19.12 -19.30
C ASP A 240 -2.26 18.84 -19.05
N ASP A 241 -1.67 19.42 -17.99
CA ASP A 241 -0.29 19.16 -17.57
C ASP A 241 -0.08 17.71 -17.09
N LEU A 242 -1.14 17.04 -16.64
CA LEU A 242 -1.10 15.66 -16.14
C LEU A 242 -1.42 14.61 -17.22
N LYS A 243 -1.90 15.03 -18.40
CA LYS A 243 -2.31 14.11 -19.47
C LYS A 243 -1.15 13.25 -19.96
N GLY A 244 -1.36 11.94 -19.91
CA GLY A 244 -0.38 10.94 -20.39
C GLY A 244 0.70 10.58 -19.38
N LEU A 245 0.60 11.07 -18.14
CA LEU A 245 1.25 10.45 -16.99
C LEU A 245 0.57 9.11 -16.67
N ARG A 246 1.22 8.28 -15.86
CA ARG A 246 0.55 7.09 -15.29
C ARG A 246 -0.45 7.56 -14.24
N GLU A 247 -1.67 7.06 -14.32
CA GLU A 247 -2.77 7.35 -13.38
C GLU A 247 -3.00 6.14 -12.48
N TYR A 248 -3.21 6.38 -11.19
CA TYR A 248 -3.66 5.38 -10.23
C TYR A 248 -5.08 5.74 -9.82
N PHE A 249 -6.03 4.94 -10.30
CA PHE A 249 -7.45 5.06 -9.98
C PHE A 249 -7.74 4.40 -8.64
N GLU A 250 -8.67 4.97 -7.88
CA GLU A 250 -9.36 4.30 -6.78
C GLU A 250 -9.80 2.89 -7.22
N LEU A 251 -9.48 1.91 -6.39
CA LEU A 251 -9.86 0.51 -6.62
C LEU A 251 -11.00 0.19 -5.68
N ILE A 252 -12.22 0.06 -6.20
CA ILE A 252 -13.44 -0.04 -5.39
C ILE A 252 -14.03 -1.44 -5.50
N GLU A 253 -14.40 -2.04 -4.39
CA GLU A 253 -15.10 -3.33 -4.36
C GLU A 253 -16.46 -3.20 -5.09
N SER A 254 -16.68 -4.07 -6.06
CA SER A 254 -17.75 -3.91 -7.05
C SER A 254 -19.15 -4.03 -6.46
N SER A 255 -19.32 -4.78 -5.37
CA SER A 255 -20.61 -4.92 -4.67
C SER A 255 -20.85 -3.82 -3.62
N GLY A 256 -19.87 -2.95 -3.37
CA GLY A 256 -19.94 -1.92 -2.33
C GLY A 256 -19.72 -2.48 -0.92
N ALA A 257 -19.15 -3.68 -0.81
CA ALA A 257 -18.90 -4.32 0.48
C ALA A 257 -17.60 -3.82 1.12
N MET A 258 -17.50 -3.98 2.44
CA MET A 258 -16.32 -3.59 3.21
C MET A 258 -15.06 -4.32 2.74
N VAL A 259 -13.92 -3.61 2.74
CA VAL A 259 -12.59 -4.13 2.43
C VAL A 259 -11.63 -3.85 3.59
N ALA A 260 -10.82 -4.84 3.95
CA ALA A 260 -9.65 -4.69 4.80
C ALA A 260 -8.36 -5.02 4.02
N GLN A 261 -7.29 -4.33 4.39
CA GLN A 261 -5.90 -4.50 3.93
C GLN A 261 -4.98 -4.63 5.14
N SER A 262 -3.91 -5.40 4.97
CA SER A 262 -2.77 -5.41 5.90
C SER A 262 -1.52 -5.61 5.07
N GLU A 263 -0.46 -4.89 5.36
CA GLU A 263 0.72 -4.93 4.51
C GLU A 263 2.02 -4.70 5.24
N HIS A 264 3.03 -5.47 4.84
CA HIS A 264 4.40 -5.29 5.28
C HIS A 264 5.37 -5.44 4.12
N THR A 265 6.43 -4.62 4.18
CA THR A 265 7.65 -4.84 3.41
C THR A 265 8.53 -5.90 4.07
N VAL A 266 9.06 -6.80 3.24
CA VAL A 266 9.96 -7.88 3.65
C VAL A 266 11.20 -7.99 2.76
N ILE A 267 12.34 -8.32 3.35
CA ILE A 267 13.57 -8.72 2.64
C ILE A 267 13.68 -10.24 2.66
N VAL A 268 13.79 -10.87 1.50
CA VAL A 268 13.84 -12.32 1.37
C VAL A 268 15.21 -12.87 1.76
N GLY A 269 15.22 -13.77 2.75
CA GLY A 269 16.38 -14.57 3.13
C GLY A 269 16.33 -15.99 2.57
N GLU A 270 17.31 -16.81 2.98
CA GLU A 270 17.43 -18.20 2.51
C GLU A 270 16.36 -19.13 3.13
N GLY A 271 16.14 -19.02 4.44
CA GLY A 271 15.17 -19.86 5.17
C GLY A 271 13.82 -19.21 5.47
N GLY A 272 13.68 -17.90 5.21
CA GLY A 272 12.54 -17.08 5.58
C GLY A 272 12.67 -15.66 5.00
N CYS A 273 11.98 -14.68 5.56
CA CYS A 273 12.19 -13.27 5.27
C CYS A 273 12.28 -12.43 6.55
N GLU A 274 12.88 -11.26 6.44
CA GLU A 274 12.94 -10.24 7.47
C GLU A 274 11.87 -9.18 7.21
N VAL A 275 11.00 -8.93 8.18
CA VAL A 275 9.97 -7.88 8.07
C VAL A 275 10.59 -6.55 8.48
N THR A 276 10.54 -5.55 7.61
CA THR A 276 11.20 -4.26 7.85
C THR A 276 10.28 -3.23 8.53
N THR A 277 8.97 -3.47 8.54
CA THR A 277 7.92 -2.49 8.89
C THR A 277 7.13 -2.88 10.16
N LYS A 278 7.71 -3.68 11.06
CA LYS A 278 7.09 -4.09 12.35
C LYS A 278 7.51 -3.21 13.53
#